data_AF-A0A2E2UPZ7-F1
#
_entry.id   AF-A0A2E2UPZ7-F1
#
_cell.length_a   1.000
_cell.length_b   1.000
_cell.length_c   1.000
_cell.angle_alpha   90.00
_cell.angle_beta   90.00
_cell.angle_gamma   90.00
#
_symmetry.space_group_name_H-M   'P 1'
#
loop_
_entity.id
_entity.type
_entity.pdbx_description
1 polymer ?
#
loop_
_entity_poly.entity_id
_entity_poly.type
_entity_poly.pdbx_seq_one_letter_code
_entity_poly.pdbx_strand_id
1 'polypeptide(L)'
;MFPYEFYASDSAWVPPLRMTAFDTFRPNKNPFYQYGSMELYLAVRNNKVVGRIAAIENPRHNDTHGENMAFFGFFEAQDETAAQALLEITEHTARQKGRLAIRGPVNPTMDEGAGFQINAFDTTPYLMTPHSPEAYLGYMEMFGYKKTKDLYAWRYISLGGMGERLSRLAERVKKRYAVTVRPADLKNYKSEVALLRQLYNKAWEKNWGFVKMTEAELDQLANDLKLILDPNIALFAEYEGEVVCLAIALPDINLVLKRMGGRLLPFGFMHLLNRKKIINRARLPILGVLPEYRQRGFELVMIDEIAKRGQATYHEAECSWILEDNDPMNKGIAATGASLYKTYRIFQKAL
;
A
#
# COMPACT_ATOMS: atom_id res chain seq x y z
N MET A 1 22.55 -4.22 5.81
CA MET A 1 21.19 -4.71 6.16
C MET A 1 20.77 -5.52 4.97
N PHE A 2 20.43 -6.79 5.19
CA PHE A 2 20.31 -7.80 4.13
C PHE A 2 19.61 -7.33 2.84
N PRO A 3 18.44 -6.64 2.85
CA PRO A 3 17.79 -6.18 1.61
C PRO A 3 18.64 -5.22 0.78
N TYR A 4 19.41 -4.33 1.42
CA TYR A 4 20.26 -3.37 0.70
C TYR A 4 21.43 -4.06 -0.02
N GLU A 5 21.85 -5.22 0.47
CA GLU A 5 22.88 -6.03 -0.18
C GLU A 5 22.25 -6.95 -1.22
N PHE A 6 21.10 -7.54 -0.89
CA PHE A 6 20.35 -8.47 -1.75
C PHE A 6 19.85 -7.79 -3.04
N TYR A 7 19.29 -6.58 -2.94
CA TYR A 7 18.78 -5.82 -4.08
C TYR A 7 19.80 -4.84 -4.68
N ALA A 8 21.09 -4.93 -4.32
CA ALA A 8 22.09 -3.93 -4.73
C ALA A 8 22.25 -3.79 -6.26
N SER A 9 22.04 -4.89 -6.99
CA SER A 9 22.08 -4.93 -8.46
C SER A 9 20.71 -4.75 -9.13
N ASP A 10 19.64 -4.67 -8.34
CA ASP A 10 18.28 -4.51 -8.87
C ASP A 10 17.99 -3.02 -9.11
N SER A 11 17.93 -2.64 -10.38
CA SER A 11 17.68 -1.26 -10.79
C SER A 11 16.24 -0.82 -10.54
N ALA A 12 15.28 -1.74 -10.37
CA ALA A 12 13.89 -1.43 -10.08
C ALA A 12 13.66 -1.23 -8.57
N TRP A 13 14.50 -1.81 -7.72
CA TRP A 13 14.37 -1.68 -6.28
C TRP A 13 14.53 -0.23 -5.79
N VAL A 14 13.72 0.13 -4.79
CA VAL A 14 13.79 1.42 -4.10
C VAL A 14 14.21 1.17 -2.66
N PRO A 15 15.40 1.64 -2.25
CA PRO A 15 15.82 1.51 -0.86
C PRO A 15 14.90 2.36 0.04
N PRO A 16 14.21 1.77 1.02
CA PRO A 16 13.44 2.56 1.98
C PRO A 16 14.38 3.44 2.79
N LEU A 17 13.84 4.46 3.45
CA LEU A 17 14.62 5.22 4.42
C LEU A 17 15.00 4.29 5.59
N ARG A 18 16.30 4.13 5.84
CA ARG A 18 16.79 3.15 6.83
C ARG A 18 16.14 3.31 8.21
N MET A 19 16.00 4.54 8.68
CA MET A 19 15.43 4.80 10.00
C MET A 19 14.00 4.28 10.13
N THR A 20 13.13 4.60 9.16
CA THR A 20 11.73 4.14 9.18
C THR A 20 11.64 2.63 9.01
N ALA A 21 12.46 2.04 8.14
CA ALA A 21 12.53 0.59 7.98
C ALA A 21 12.97 -0.15 9.26
N PHE A 22 13.82 0.46 10.10
CA PHE A 22 14.17 -0.09 11.41
C PHE A 22 13.06 0.10 12.45
N ASP A 23 12.39 1.25 12.42
CA ASP A 23 11.31 1.56 13.37
C ASP A 23 10.11 0.61 13.22
N THR A 24 9.87 0.06 12.03
CA THR A 24 8.88 -1.01 11.80
C THR A 24 9.05 -2.20 12.74
N PHE A 25 10.28 -2.56 13.10
CA PHE A 25 10.61 -3.72 13.94
C PHE A 25 10.82 -3.37 15.42
N ARG A 26 10.53 -2.12 15.82
CA ARG A 26 10.72 -1.64 17.19
C ARG A 26 9.37 -1.53 17.91
N PRO A 27 9.13 -2.32 18.97
CA PRO A 27 7.85 -2.31 19.69
C PRO A 27 7.44 -0.94 20.25
N ASN A 28 8.39 -0.09 20.60
CA ASN A 28 8.13 1.26 21.11
C ASN A 28 7.93 2.33 20.01
N LYS A 29 8.01 1.94 18.73
CA LYS A 29 7.88 2.85 17.58
C LYS A 29 6.77 2.47 16.62
N ASN A 30 6.46 1.18 16.49
CA ASN A 30 5.40 0.70 15.61
C ASN A 30 4.12 0.36 16.42
N PRO A 31 3.01 1.08 16.22
CA PRO A 31 1.73 0.82 16.88
C PRO A 31 1.17 -0.60 16.68
N PHE A 32 1.56 -1.32 15.63
CA PHE A 32 1.17 -2.71 15.40
C PHE A 32 1.43 -3.60 16.63
N TYR A 33 2.53 -3.37 17.36
CA TYR A 33 2.89 -4.14 18.55
C TYR A 33 1.96 -3.94 19.76
N GLN A 34 1.01 -2.99 19.70
CA GLN A 34 0.00 -2.83 20.75
C GLN A 34 -1.01 -3.98 20.78
N TYR A 35 -1.15 -4.71 19.67
CA TYR A 35 -2.09 -5.83 19.57
C TYR A 35 -1.52 -7.04 18.82
N GLY A 36 -0.55 -6.83 17.93
CA GLY A 36 0.12 -7.88 17.17
C GLY A 36 1.53 -8.16 17.68
N SER A 37 2.17 -9.18 17.12
CA SER A 37 3.59 -9.45 17.39
C SER A 37 4.29 -9.98 16.14
N MET A 38 5.61 -9.81 16.10
CA MET A 38 6.46 -10.34 15.05
C MET A 38 7.64 -11.10 15.65
N GLU A 39 7.82 -12.34 15.25
CA GLU A 39 9.05 -13.11 15.48
C GLU A 39 9.91 -13.04 14.22
N LEU A 40 11.15 -12.59 14.37
CA LEU A 40 12.04 -12.27 13.25
C LEU A 40 13.10 -13.36 13.11
N TYR A 41 13.19 -13.96 11.92
CA TYR A 41 14.17 -15.02 11.63
C TYR A 41 15.11 -14.59 10.51
N LEU A 42 16.38 -15.02 10.64
CA LEU A 42 17.41 -14.90 9.61
C LEU A 42 17.90 -16.28 9.24
N ALA A 43 18.01 -16.56 7.93
CA ALA A 43 18.73 -17.72 7.44
C ALA A 43 20.21 -17.34 7.31
N VAL A 44 21.11 -18.12 7.91
CA VAL A 44 22.55 -17.86 7.91
C VAL A 44 23.29 -19.05 7.34
N ARG A 45 24.13 -18.82 6.34
CA ARG A 45 25.01 -19.82 5.72
C ARG A 45 26.43 -19.26 5.64
N ASN A 46 27.41 -19.99 6.16
CA ASN A 46 28.81 -19.55 6.23
C ASN A 46 28.99 -18.15 6.85
N ASN A 47 28.32 -17.90 7.97
CA ASN A 47 28.29 -16.60 8.68
C ASN A 47 27.77 -15.41 7.84
N LYS A 48 27.07 -15.67 6.73
CA LYS A 48 26.41 -14.65 5.92
C LYS A 48 24.90 -14.85 5.98
N VAL A 49 24.15 -13.75 6.11
CA VAL A 49 22.70 -13.77 5.99
C VAL A 49 22.35 -14.06 4.53
N VAL A 50 21.54 -15.09 4.31
CA VAL A 50 21.06 -15.54 3.00
C VAL A 50 19.55 -15.47 2.85
N GLY A 51 18.85 -15.04 3.89
CA GLY A 51 17.43 -14.75 3.85
C GLY A 51 16.90 -14.23 5.17
N ARG A 52 15.67 -13.71 5.16
CA ARG A 52 14.93 -13.29 6.33
C ARG A 52 13.43 -13.48 6.15
N ILE A 53 12.70 -13.58 7.25
CA ILE A 53 11.24 -13.65 7.29
C ILE A 53 10.77 -13.18 8.67
N ALA A 54 9.57 -12.62 8.74
CA ALA A 54 8.85 -12.41 9.99
C ALA A 54 7.67 -13.38 10.06
N ALA A 55 7.52 -14.11 11.17
CA ALA A 55 6.26 -14.73 11.56
C ALA A 55 5.43 -13.69 12.32
N ILE A 56 4.21 -13.44 11.87
CA ILE A 56 3.39 -12.30 12.30
C ILE A 56 2.09 -12.82 12.89
N GLU A 57 1.80 -12.39 14.10
CA GLU A 57 0.51 -12.63 14.76
C GLU A 57 -0.34 -11.36 14.70
N ASN A 58 -1.49 -11.45 14.03
CA ASN A 58 -2.46 -10.37 13.96
C ASN A 58 -3.81 -10.85 14.51
N PRO A 59 -4.03 -10.78 15.84
CA PRO A 59 -5.28 -11.24 16.44
C PRO A 59 -6.48 -10.41 15.96
N ARG A 60 -6.31 -9.11 15.69
CA ARG A 60 -7.41 -8.27 15.16
C ARG A 60 -7.92 -8.76 13.82
N HIS A 61 -7.04 -9.25 12.93
CA HIS A 61 -7.46 -9.88 11.68
C HIS A 61 -8.32 -11.11 11.93
N ASN A 62 -7.83 -12.01 12.79
CA ASN A 62 -8.54 -13.24 13.16
C ASN A 62 -9.90 -12.91 13.78
N ASP A 63 -9.97 -11.94 14.69
CA ASP A 63 -11.21 -11.50 15.34
C ASP A 63 -12.20 -10.88 14.33
N THR A 64 -11.70 -10.04 13.41
CA THR A 64 -12.53 -9.35 12.41
C THR A 64 -13.12 -10.31 11.38
N HIS A 65 -12.36 -11.31 10.96
CA HIS A 65 -12.74 -12.22 9.88
C HIS A 65 -13.20 -13.61 10.37
N GLY A 66 -13.15 -13.87 11.68
CA GLY A 66 -13.45 -15.19 12.23
C GLY A 66 -12.47 -16.28 11.75
N GLU A 67 -11.22 -15.89 11.50
CA GLU A 67 -10.17 -16.77 11.00
C GLU A 67 -9.24 -17.22 12.14
N ASN A 68 -8.47 -18.30 11.92
CA ASN A 68 -7.41 -18.73 12.85
C ASN A 68 -6.11 -18.95 12.09
N MET A 69 -5.43 -17.86 11.77
CA MET A 69 -4.23 -17.88 10.94
C MET A 69 -3.06 -17.16 11.58
N ALA A 70 -1.86 -17.60 11.22
CA ALA A 70 -0.65 -16.80 11.29
C ALA A 70 -0.43 -16.05 9.97
N PHE A 71 0.43 -15.04 10.00
CA PHE A 71 0.90 -14.36 8.82
C PHE A 71 2.42 -14.51 8.68
N PHE A 72 2.92 -14.37 7.46
CA PHE A 72 4.33 -14.10 7.24
C PHE A 72 4.53 -12.85 6.42
N GLY A 73 5.68 -12.20 6.59
CA GLY A 73 6.03 -10.97 5.91
C GLY A 73 7.53 -10.75 5.89
N PHE A 74 7.95 -9.65 5.28
CA PHE A 74 9.35 -9.24 5.15
C PHE A 74 10.24 -10.40 4.67
N PHE A 75 9.72 -11.17 3.71
CA PHE A 75 10.36 -12.35 3.18
C PHE A 75 11.38 -11.96 2.12
N GLU A 76 12.62 -12.39 2.33
CA GLU A 76 13.63 -12.46 1.28
C GLU A 76 14.45 -13.74 1.43
N ALA A 77 14.72 -14.41 0.32
CA ALA A 77 15.58 -15.58 0.24
C ALA A 77 16.50 -15.48 -0.98
N GLN A 78 17.76 -15.89 -0.82
CA GLN A 78 18.73 -15.98 -1.93
C GLN A 78 18.49 -17.18 -2.84
N ASP A 79 17.99 -18.28 -2.27
CA ASP A 79 17.76 -19.53 -2.97
C ASP A 79 16.65 -20.34 -2.30
N GLU A 80 16.31 -21.46 -2.93
CA GLU A 80 15.28 -22.40 -2.51
C GLU A 80 15.52 -22.95 -1.10
N THR A 81 16.78 -23.29 -0.76
CA THR A 81 17.13 -23.82 0.56
C THR A 81 16.90 -22.79 1.66
N ALA A 82 17.29 -21.53 1.44
CA ALA A 82 16.98 -20.45 2.37
C ALA A 82 15.47 -20.22 2.49
N ALA A 83 14.74 -20.25 1.36
CA ALA A 83 13.29 -20.10 1.35
C ALA A 83 12.59 -21.21 2.16
N GLN A 84 12.98 -22.47 1.95
CA GLN A 84 12.44 -23.62 2.68
C GLN A 84 12.63 -23.45 4.18
N ALA A 85 13.87 -23.21 4.64
CA ALA A 85 14.17 -23.10 6.05
C ALA A 85 13.39 -21.95 6.73
N LEU A 86 13.22 -20.82 6.03
CA LEU A 86 12.46 -19.67 6.52
C LEU A 86 10.95 -19.93 6.57
N LEU A 87 10.38 -20.63 5.60
CA LEU A 87 8.96 -20.98 5.62
C LEU A 87 8.68 -22.07 6.66
N GLU A 88 9.53 -23.09 6.78
CA GLU A 88 9.38 -24.15 7.78
C GLU A 88 9.40 -23.61 9.21
N ILE A 89 10.29 -22.66 9.53
CA ILE A 89 10.33 -22.08 10.88
C ILE A 89 9.07 -21.25 11.17
N THR A 90 8.55 -20.47 10.20
CA THR A 90 7.32 -19.70 10.42
C THR A 90 6.09 -20.59 10.53
N GLU A 91 6.02 -21.66 9.73
CA GLU A 91 4.99 -22.69 9.85
C GLU A 91 5.05 -23.41 11.21
N HIS A 92 6.25 -23.73 11.70
CA HIS A 92 6.45 -24.33 13.02
C HIS A 92 5.95 -23.40 14.14
N THR A 93 6.37 -22.13 14.11
CA THR A 93 5.93 -21.10 15.07
C THR A 93 4.42 -20.92 15.05
N ALA A 94 3.80 -20.92 13.87
CA ALA A 94 2.35 -20.84 13.71
C ALA A 94 1.64 -22.04 14.35
N ARG A 95 2.14 -23.27 14.14
CA ARG A 95 1.59 -24.48 14.78
C ARG A 95 1.72 -24.45 16.29
N GLN A 96 2.86 -24.00 16.82
CA GLN A 96 3.06 -23.86 18.27
C GLN A 96 2.04 -22.89 18.91
N LYS A 97 1.59 -21.89 18.15
CA LYS A 97 0.55 -20.93 18.56
C LYS A 97 -0.88 -21.40 18.27
N GLY A 98 -1.07 -22.64 17.80
CA GLY A 98 -2.38 -23.21 17.53
C GLY A 98 -3.08 -22.62 16.30
N ARG A 99 -2.32 -22.07 15.34
CA ARG A 99 -2.87 -21.54 14.08
C ARG A 99 -3.12 -22.69 13.09
N LEU A 100 -4.19 -22.55 12.30
CA LEU A 100 -4.62 -23.59 11.35
C LEU A 100 -4.11 -23.36 9.92
N ALA A 101 -3.69 -22.13 9.63
CA ALA A 101 -3.12 -21.77 8.34
C ALA A 101 -2.13 -20.61 8.51
N ILE A 102 -1.31 -20.41 7.49
CA ILE A 102 -0.40 -19.27 7.37
C ILE A 102 -0.64 -18.55 6.04
N ARG A 103 -0.74 -17.21 6.08
CA ARG A 103 -1.04 -16.35 4.91
C ARG A 103 0.03 -15.27 4.73
N GLY A 104 0.45 -15.01 3.50
CA GLY A 104 1.45 -13.97 3.25
C GLY A 104 1.86 -13.84 1.78
N PRO A 105 2.74 -12.87 1.46
CA PRO A 105 3.37 -11.96 2.42
C PRO A 105 2.45 -10.79 2.80
N VAL A 106 2.54 -10.35 4.06
CA VAL A 106 1.88 -9.14 4.60
C VAL A 106 2.85 -8.45 5.59
N ASN A 107 3.07 -7.12 5.47
CA ASN A 107 4.23 -6.41 6.05
C ASN A 107 3.87 -5.17 6.89
N PRO A 108 3.48 -5.31 8.17
CA PRO A 108 2.90 -6.50 8.80
C PRO A 108 1.38 -6.58 8.62
N THR A 109 0.75 -5.54 8.08
CA THR A 109 -0.68 -5.46 7.80
C THR A 109 -0.94 -5.34 6.30
N MET A 110 -2.17 -5.64 5.90
CA MET A 110 -2.61 -5.51 4.51
C MET A 110 -2.48 -4.07 3.98
N ASP A 111 -2.54 -3.07 4.86
CA ASP A 111 -2.47 -1.65 4.49
C ASP A 111 -1.03 -1.13 4.33
N GLU A 112 -0.06 -1.73 5.02
CA GLU A 112 1.35 -1.31 4.97
C GLU A 112 2.14 -1.95 3.81
N GLY A 113 1.78 -3.18 3.41
CA GLY A 113 2.49 -3.91 2.36
C GLY A 113 1.97 -5.33 2.19
N ALA A 114 1.37 -5.67 1.04
CA ALA A 114 0.85 -7.03 0.83
C ALA A 114 1.15 -7.59 -0.57
N GLY A 115 1.41 -8.90 -0.59
CA GLY A 115 1.56 -9.72 -1.80
C GLY A 115 2.96 -9.68 -2.43
N PHE A 116 3.33 -10.79 -3.07
CA PHE A 116 4.47 -10.83 -3.98
C PHE A 116 4.06 -10.29 -5.33
N GLN A 117 4.91 -9.49 -5.94
CA GLN A 117 4.71 -9.06 -7.31
C GLN A 117 4.80 -10.28 -8.25
N ILE A 118 3.87 -10.39 -9.22
CA ILE A 118 3.83 -11.52 -10.18
C ILE A 118 4.19 -11.14 -11.63
N ASN A 119 4.31 -9.86 -11.92
CA ASN A 119 4.65 -9.32 -13.24
C ASN A 119 5.28 -7.92 -13.09
N ALA A 120 5.84 -7.35 -14.17
CA ALA A 120 6.46 -6.02 -14.18
C ALA A 120 7.70 -5.85 -13.26
N PHE A 121 8.52 -6.91 -13.11
CA PHE A 121 9.70 -6.99 -12.22
C PHE A 121 10.77 -5.94 -12.49
N ASP A 122 10.79 -5.40 -13.70
CA ASP A 122 11.67 -4.34 -14.18
C ASP A 122 11.16 -2.92 -13.84
N THR A 123 9.97 -2.79 -13.24
CA THR A 123 9.37 -1.48 -12.93
C THR A 123 9.55 -1.07 -11.48
N THR A 124 10.02 0.16 -11.27
CA THR A 124 10.17 0.75 -9.94
C THR A 124 8.79 0.87 -9.24
N PRO A 125 8.63 0.35 -8.01
CA PRO A 125 7.36 0.39 -7.28
C PRO A 125 6.92 1.83 -6.99
N TYR A 126 5.61 2.03 -6.88
CA TYR A 126 5.04 3.26 -6.36
C TYR A 126 5.11 3.26 -4.82
N LEU A 127 4.93 4.43 -4.21
CA LEU A 127 4.91 4.60 -2.76
C LEU A 127 4.01 3.55 -2.07
N MET A 128 4.53 2.93 -1.02
CA MET A 128 3.82 1.93 -0.21
C MET A 128 3.35 0.70 -1.01
N THR A 129 4.10 0.29 -2.03
CA THR A 129 3.89 -1.02 -2.68
C THR A 129 5.15 -1.88 -2.62
N PRO A 130 5.03 -3.21 -2.46
CA PRO A 130 6.17 -4.09 -2.31
C PRO A 130 6.91 -4.27 -3.64
N HIS A 131 8.13 -4.78 -3.53
CA HIS A 131 8.99 -5.22 -4.62
C HIS A 131 9.59 -6.57 -4.23
N SER A 132 9.46 -7.57 -5.10
CA SER A 132 9.93 -8.93 -4.82
C SER A 132 10.47 -9.60 -6.09
N PRO A 133 11.51 -10.44 -5.98
CA PRO A 133 12.00 -11.28 -7.07
C PRO A 133 10.94 -12.25 -7.58
N GLU A 134 10.99 -12.54 -8.89
CA GLU A 134 10.12 -13.51 -9.56
C GLU A 134 10.23 -14.93 -8.96
N ALA A 135 11.45 -15.33 -8.56
CA ALA A 135 11.72 -16.65 -8.00
C ALA A 135 10.85 -17.00 -6.77
N TYR A 136 10.36 -15.99 -6.03
CA TYR A 136 9.60 -16.23 -4.80
C TYR A 136 8.26 -16.91 -5.07
N LEU A 137 7.68 -16.71 -6.26
CA LEU A 137 6.43 -17.39 -6.65
C LEU A 137 6.63 -18.90 -6.75
N GLY A 138 7.73 -19.31 -7.39
CA GLY A 138 8.11 -20.72 -7.50
C GLY A 138 8.37 -21.34 -6.13
N TYR A 139 9.00 -20.62 -5.21
CA TYR A 139 9.19 -21.10 -3.83
C TYR A 139 7.86 -21.32 -3.11
N MET A 140 6.92 -20.36 -3.20
CA MET A 140 5.62 -20.52 -2.56
C MET A 140 4.89 -21.77 -3.07
N GLU A 141 4.82 -21.95 -4.39
CA GLU A 141 4.15 -23.11 -5.00
C GLU A 141 4.84 -24.43 -4.63
N MET A 142 6.17 -24.47 -4.68
CA MET A 142 6.97 -25.65 -4.32
C MET A 142 6.74 -26.10 -2.88
N PHE A 143 6.63 -25.16 -1.94
CA PHE A 143 6.43 -25.47 -0.53
C PHE A 143 4.95 -25.57 -0.12
N GLY A 144 4.05 -25.74 -1.10
CA GLY A 144 2.65 -26.08 -0.88
C GLY A 144 1.73 -24.90 -0.58
N TYR A 145 2.20 -23.67 -0.77
CA TYR A 145 1.36 -22.49 -0.68
C TYR A 145 0.54 -22.31 -1.96
N LYS A 146 -0.70 -21.88 -1.82
CA LYS A 146 -1.63 -21.64 -2.91
C LYS A 146 -2.03 -20.18 -2.97
N LYS A 147 -2.31 -19.68 -4.18
CA LYS A 147 -2.92 -18.35 -4.36
C LYS A 147 -4.17 -18.24 -3.47
N THR A 148 -4.27 -17.14 -2.72
CA THR A 148 -5.48 -16.78 -1.96
C THR A 148 -6.17 -15.53 -2.51
N LYS A 149 -5.40 -14.53 -2.95
CA LYS A 149 -5.93 -13.29 -3.51
C LYS A 149 -4.90 -12.59 -4.39
N ASP A 150 -5.35 -12.09 -5.54
CA ASP A 150 -4.60 -11.13 -6.34
C ASP A 150 -5.08 -9.69 -6.08
N LEU A 151 -4.12 -8.77 -6.07
CA LEU A 151 -4.27 -7.34 -5.88
C LEU A 151 -3.78 -6.63 -7.14
N TYR A 152 -4.66 -5.89 -7.79
CA TYR A 152 -4.40 -5.19 -9.03
C TYR A 152 -3.88 -3.78 -8.78
N ALA A 153 -2.93 -3.38 -9.61
CA ALA A 153 -2.36 -2.04 -9.66
C ALA A 153 -2.54 -1.48 -11.06
N TRP A 154 -3.31 -0.41 -11.15
CA TRP A 154 -3.65 0.25 -12.40
C TRP A 154 -2.81 1.51 -12.55
N ARG A 155 -2.35 1.78 -13.77
CA ARG A 155 -1.48 2.93 -14.07
C ARG A 155 -2.02 3.76 -15.23
N TYR A 156 -1.97 5.07 -15.02
CA TYR A 156 -2.14 6.11 -16.03
C TYR A 156 -0.78 6.64 -16.44
N ILE A 157 -0.46 6.61 -17.73
CA ILE A 157 0.79 7.16 -18.29
C ILE A 157 0.65 8.66 -18.61
N SER A 158 -0.59 9.17 -18.65
CA SER A 158 -0.89 10.59 -18.79
C SER A 158 -2.18 10.94 -18.05
N LEU A 159 -2.10 11.86 -17.09
CA LEU A 159 -3.29 12.39 -16.41
C LEU A 159 -4.12 13.31 -17.30
N GLY A 160 -3.47 14.03 -18.21
CA GLY A 160 -4.17 14.84 -19.23
C GLY A 160 -4.94 13.98 -20.24
N GLY A 161 -4.70 12.66 -20.26
CA GLY A 161 -5.40 11.66 -21.05
C GLY A 161 -6.54 10.94 -20.34
N MET A 162 -6.88 11.31 -19.09
CA MET A 162 -8.11 10.82 -18.44
C MET A 162 -9.31 11.35 -19.24
N GLY A 163 -9.77 10.57 -20.21
CA GLY A 163 -10.48 11.06 -21.39
C GLY A 163 -11.78 11.82 -21.10
N GLU A 164 -12.25 12.57 -22.10
CA GLU A 164 -13.48 13.39 -22.05
C GLU A 164 -14.70 12.67 -21.48
N ARG A 165 -14.74 11.33 -21.57
CA ARG A 165 -15.80 10.53 -20.96
C ARG A 165 -15.83 10.67 -19.45
N LEU A 166 -14.69 10.58 -18.75
CA LEU A 166 -14.63 10.72 -17.30
C LEU A 166 -15.09 12.11 -16.89
N SER A 167 -14.51 13.16 -17.49
CA SER A 167 -14.88 14.54 -17.17
C SER A 167 -16.35 14.83 -17.44
N ARG A 168 -16.93 14.32 -18.55
CA ARG A 168 -18.37 14.46 -18.80
C ARG A 168 -19.23 13.78 -17.73
N LEU A 169 -18.85 12.59 -17.28
CA LEU A 169 -19.57 11.89 -16.21
C LEU A 169 -19.45 12.62 -14.88
N ALA A 170 -18.24 13.04 -14.50
CA ALA A 170 -17.97 13.83 -13.30
C ALA A 170 -18.78 15.13 -13.29
N GLU A 171 -18.81 15.88 -14.39
CA GLU A 171 -19.59 17.12 -14.48
C GLU A 171 -21.11 16.89 -14.38
N ARG A 172 -21.63 15.77 -14.92
CA ARG A 172 -23.04 15.40 -14.70
C ARG A 172 -23.35 15.11 -13.24
N VAL A 173 -22.47 14.38 -12.56
CA VAL A 173 -22.60 14.09 -11.12
C VAL A 173 -22.54 15.38 -10.30
N LYS A 174 -21.55 16.26 -10.58
CA LYS A 174 -21.43 17.58 -9.94
C LYS A 174 -22.71 18.41 -10.07
N LYS A 175 -23.27 18.51 -11.28
CA LYS A 175 -24.50 19.26 -11.52
C LYS A 175 -25.73 18.63 -10.84
N ARG A 176 -25.84 17.30 -10.86
CA ARG A 176 -26.99 16.57 -10.29
C ARG A 176 -27.06 16.69 -8.78
N TYR A 177 -25.92 16.58 -8.10
CA TYR A 177 -25.86 16.50 -6.64
C TYR A 177 -25.32 17.78 -5.99
N ALA A 178 -24.93 18.79 -6.77
CA ALA A 178 -24.30 20.01 -6.25
C ALA A 178 -23.13 19.73 -5.27
N VAL A 179 -22.39 18.64 -5.51
CA VAL A 179 -21.26 18.23 -4.64
C VAL A 179 -20.13 19.26 -4.78
N THR A 180 -19.55 19.65 -3.65
CA THR A 180 -18.41 20.56 -3.60
C THR A 180 -17.15 19.78 -3.28
N VAL A 181 -16.04 20.09 -3.96
CA VAL A 181 -14.75 19.44 -3.72
C VAL A 181 -13.76 20.44 -3.14
N ARG A 182 -13.18 20.11 -1.99
CA ARG A 182 -12.18 20.95 -1.31
C ARG A 182 -10.88 20.18 -1.06
N PRO A 183 -9.73 20.87 -1.06
CA PRO A 183 -8.48 20.28 -0.60
C PRO A 183 -8.50 20.06 0.92
N ALA A 184 -7.62 19.17 1.39
CA ALA A 184 -7.34 19.01 2.81
C ALA A 184 -6.73 20.30 3.40
N ASP A 185 -7.22 20.74 4.55
CA ASP A 185 -6.68 21.90 5.26
C ASP A 185 -5.52 21.52 6.19
N LEU A 186 -4.30 21.68 5.70
CA LEU A 186 -3.09 21.39 6.47
C LEU A 186 -2.86 22.32 7.67
N LYS A 187 -3.55 23.48 7.75
CA LYS A 187 -3.52 24.33 8.94
C LYS A 187 -4.31 23.71 10.08
N ASN A 188 -5.40 23.03 9.75
CA ASN A 188 -6.27 22.29 10.67
C ASN A 188 -5.99 20.76 10.63
N TYR A 189 -4.72 20.40 10.50
CA TYR A 189 -4.26 19.03 10.26
C TYR A 189 -4.86 17.98 11.20
N LYS A 190 -4.93 18.25 12.52
CA LYS A 190 -5.51 17.30 13.49
C LYS A 190 -6.98 16.99 13.20
N SER A 191 -7.76 18.01 12.84
CA SER A 191 -9.18 17.85 12.49
C SER A 191 -9.35 17.09 11.19
N GLU A 192 -8.50 17.36 10.19
CA GLU A 192 -8.50 16.63 8.92
C GLU A 192 -8.12 15.15 9.09
N VAL A 193 -7.15 14.84 9.95
CA VAL A 193 -6.79 13.45 10.29
C VAL A 193 -7.94 12.75 11.00
N ALA A 194 -8.62 13.41 11.94
CA ALA A 194 -9.79 12.85 12.62
C ALA A 194 -10.95 12.58 11.63
N LEU A 195 -11.18 13.48 10.68
CA LEU A 195 -12.17 13.31 9.62
C LEU A 195 -11.80 12.13 8.69
N LEU A 196 -10.55 12.09 8.21
CA LEU A 196 -10.04 10.99 7.39
C LEU A 196 -10.24 9.65 8.09
N ARG A 197 -9.93 9.56 9.39
CA ARG A 197 -10.12 8.36 10.20
C ARG A 197 -11.57 7.90 10.27
N GLN A 198 -12.50 8.82 10.46
CA GLN A 198 -13.93 8.48 10.50
C GLN A 198 -14.40 7.93 9.15
N LEU A 199 -14.04 8.60 8.06
CA LEU A 199 -14.47 8.21 6.73
C LEU A 199 -13.81 6.92 6.25
N TYR A 200 -12.50 6.76 6.45
CA TYR A 200 -11.74 5.56 6.05
C TYR A 200 -12.31 4.30 6.70
N ASN A 201 -12.51 4.33 8.01
CA ASN A 201 -13.03 3.18 8.73
C ASN A 201 -14.47 2.81 8.34
N LYS A 202 -15.32 3.80 8.02
CA LYS A 202 -16.69 3.54 7.54
C LYS A 202 -16.73 3.08 6.09
N ALA A 203 -15.83 3.57 5.24
CA ALA A 203 -15.87 3.29 3.82
C ALA A 203 -15.25 1.92 3.45
N TRP A 204 -14.34 1.35 4.25
CA TRP A 204 -13.63 0.09 3.93
C TRP A 204 -14.06 -1.15 4.71
N GLU A 205 -15.01 -1.06 5.64
CA GLU A 205 -15.42 -2.14 6.57
C GLU A 205 -15.71 -3.51 5.91
N LYS A 206 -16.10 -3.54 4.62
CA LYS A 206 -16.46 -4.78 3.89
C LYS A 206 -15.40 -5.32 2.94
N ASN A 207 -14.19 -4.75 2.90
CA ASN A 207 -13.14 -5.20 1.99
C ASN A 207 -12.44 -6.47 2.50
N TRP A 208 -12.05 -7.36 1.58
CA TRP A 208 -11.34 -8.60 1.92
C TRP A 208 -10.01 -8.27 2.61
N GLY A 209 -9.76 -8.90 3.76
CA GLY A 209 -8.55 -8.70 4.56
C GLY A 209 -8.44 -7.32 5.22
N PHE A 210 -9.50 -6.50 5.17
CA PHE A 210 -9.51 -5.20 5.83
C PHE A 210 -9.66 -5.36 7.34
N VAL A 211 -8.71 -4.78 8.06
CA VAL A 211 -8.77 -4.62 9.51
C VAL A 211 -8.79 -3.14 9.81
N LYS A 212 -9.76 -2.70 10.60
CA LYS A 212 -9.86 -1.30 11.00
C LYS A 212 -8.56 -0.85 11.69
N MET A 213 -7.89 0.15 11.13
CA MET A 213 -6.73 0.78 11.76
C MET A 213 -7.13 1.36 13.12
N THR A 214 -6.26 1.17 14.10
CA THR A 214 -6.31 1.86 15.39
C THR A 214 -6.04 3.35 15.21
N GLU A 215 -6.39 4.14 16.23
CA GLU A 215 -6.07 5.57 16.22
C GLU A 215 -4.57 5.82 16.12
N ALA A 216 -3.78 5.05 16.86
CA ALA A 216 -2.32 5.15 16.87
C ALA A 216 -1.69 4.83 15.52
N GLU A 217 -2.19 3.80 14.81
CA GLU A 217 -1.70 3.45 13.47
C GLU A 217 -1.98 4.55 12.45
N LEU A 218 -3.21 5.07 12.45
CA LEU A 218 -3.60 6.11 11.51
C LEU A 218 -2.87 7.43 11.80
N ASP A 219 -2.70 7.79 13.07
CA ASP A 219 -1.93 8.97 13.46
C ASP A 219 -0.46 8.82 13.06
N GLN A 220 0.13 7.65 13.23
CA GLN A 220 1.50 7.36 12.80
C GLN A 220 1.62 7.49 11.27
N LEU A 221 0.74 6.83 10.51
CA LEU A 221 0.71 6.90 9.05
C LEU A 221 0.53 8.33 8.56
N ALA A 222 -0.39 9.08 9.15
CA ALA A 222 -0.62 10.48 8.79
C ALA A 222 0.64 11.31 9.02
N ASN A 223 1.31 11.14 10.17
CA ASN A 223 2.53 11.86 10.51
C ASN A 223 3.68 11.54 9.55
N ASP A 224 3.85 10.27 9.18
CA ASP A 224 4.88 9.81 8.24
C ASP A 224 4.66 10.39 6.84
N LEU A 225 3.41 10.51 6.41
CA LEU A 225 3.04 11.05 5.10
C LEU A 225 2.97 12.58 5.08
N LYS A 226 2.92 13.25 6.24
CA LYS A 226 2.72 14.70 6.36
C LYS A 226 3.71 15.52 5.54
N LEU A 227 4.97 15.10 5.47
CA LEU A 227 6.04 15.84 4.76
C LEU A 227 5.92 15.77 3.23
N ILE A 228 5.22 14.76 2.73
CA ILE A 228 5.07 14.51 1.29
C ILE A 228 3.66 14.80 0.78
N LEU A 229 2.69 14.98 1.67
CA LEU A 229 1.30 15.28 1.32
C LEU A 229 1.20 16.55 0.46
N ASP A 230 0.48 16.44 -0.66
CA ASP A 230 0.16 17.56 -1.54
C ASP A 230 -1.34 17.88 -1.42
N PRO A 231 -1.73 19.02 -0.83
CA PRO A 231 -3.14 19.37 -0.63
C PRO A 231 -3.90 19.56 -1.95
N ASN A 232 -3.21 19.75 -3.09
CA ASN A 232 -3.89 19.85 -4.39
C ASN A 232 -4.50 18.53 -4.86
N ILE A 233 -4.01 17.40 -4.35
CA ILE A 233 -4.46 16.05 -4.74
C ILE A 233 -4.89 15.19 -3.53
N ALA A 234 -4.98 15.81 -2.35
CA ALA A 234 -5.62 15.25 -1.17
C ALA A 234 -6.95 15.98 -0.95
N LEU A 235 -8.05 15.36 -1.36
CA LEU A 235 -9.34 16.02 -1.55
C LEU A 235 -10.45 15.36 -0.72
N PHE A 236 -11.43 16.18 -0.34
CA PHE A 236 -12.69 15.79 0.27
C PHE A 236 -13.87 16.30 -0.58
N ALA A 237 -14.93 15.50 -0.67
CA ALA A 237 -16.18 15.86 -1.31
C ALA A 237 -17.27 16.08 -0.27
N GLU A 238 -17.93 17.23 -0.36
CA GLU A 238 -19.02 17.66 0.52
C GLU A 238 -20.35 17.64 -0.23
N TYR A 239 -21.36 17.04 0.39
CA TYR A 239 -22.73 16.95 -0.10
C TYR A 239 -23.69 17.23 1.06
N GLU A 240 -24.64 18.14 0.85
CA GLU A 240 -25.63 18.54 1.88
C GLU A 240 -25.01 18.97 3.22
N GLY A 241 -23.81 19.57 3.18
CA GLY A 241 -23.09 20.06 4.37
C GLY A 241 -22.28 18.99 5.10
N GLU A 242 -22.25 17.75 4.60
CA GLU A 242 -21.47 16.66 5.16
C GLU A 242 -20.34 16.25 4.20
N VAL A 243 -19.19 15.86 4.76
CA VAL A 243 -18.12 15.24 3.96
C VAL A 243 -18.47 13.77 3.74
N VAL A 244 -18.70 13.40 2.47
CA VAL A 244 -19.23 12.08 2.09
C VAL A 244 -18.22 11.20 1.36
N CYS A 245 -17.15 11.80 0.86
CA CYS A 245 -16.13 11.10 0.08
C CYS A 245 -14.75 11.70 0.32
N LEU A 246 -13.73 10.84 0.33
CA LEU A 246 -12.32 11.24 0.33
C LEU A 246 -11.57 10.61 -0.84
N ALA A 247 -10.57 11.33 -1.33
CA ALA A 247 -9.57 10.81 -2.24
C ALA A 247 -8.21 11.42 -1.89
N ILE A 248 -7.31 10.59 -1.36
CA ILE A 248 -5.98 11.02 -0.92
C ILE A 248 -4.97 10.43 -1.88
N ALA A 249 -4.55 11.22 -2.86
CA ALA A 249 -3.38 10.89 -3.67
C ALA A 249 -2.11 11.47 -3.03
N LEU A 250 -1.02 10.71 -3.16
CA LEU A 250 0.27 10.98 -2.56
C LEU A 250 1.33 11.11 -3.65
N PRO A 251 2.16 12.16 -3.61
CA PRO A 251 3.34 12.26 -4.47
C PRO A 251 4.28 11.07 -4.21
N ASP A 252 4.80 10.45 -5.27
CA ASP A 252 5.63 9.27 -5.10
C ASP A 252 7.06 9.62 -4.68
N ILE A 253 7.28 9.62 -3.35
CA ILE A 253 8.59 9.87 -2.75
C ILE A 253 9.64 8.81 -3.09
N ASN A 254 9.25 7.63 -3.62
CA ASN A 254 10.19 6.59 -4.00
C ASN A 254 11.22 7.10 -5.02
N LEU A 255 10.85 8.04 -5.90
CA LEU A 255 11.76 8.68 -6.84
C LEU A 255 12.89 9.46 -6.14
N VAL A 256 12.59 10.04 -4.98
CA VAL A 256 13.57 10.73 -4.12
C VAL A 256 14.40 9.72 -3.34
N LEU A 257 13.74 8.74 -2.71
CA LEU A 257 14.42 7.69 -1.92
C LEU A 257 15.43 6.89 -2.76
N LYS A 258 15.09 6.62 -4.02
CA LYS A 258 15.99 5.96 -4.97
C LYS A 258 17.29 6.74 -5.18
N ARG A 259 17.22 8.07 -5.32
CA ARG A 259 18.41 8.93 -5.41
C ARG A 259 19.19 9.02 -4.09
N MET A 260 18.49 8.94 -2.96
CA MET A 260 19.10 8.97 -1.63
C MET A 260 19.82 7.68 -1.24
N GLY A 261 19.56 6.55 -1.90
CA GLY A 261 20.07 5.25 -1.47
C GLY A 261 19.58 4.84 -0.07
N GLY A 262 18.42 5.36 0.35
CA GLY A 262 17.83 5.11 1.69
C GLY A 262 18.56 5.76 2.87
N ARG A 263 19.49 6.70 2.63
CA ARG A 263 20.21 7.44 3.69
C ARG A 263 19.82 8.92 3.68
N LEU A 264 19.49 9.48 4.85
CA LEU A 264 19.20 10.91 5.00
C LEU A 264 20.48 11.76 5.09
N LEU A 265 21.46 11.29 5.84
CA LEU A 265 22.72 11.99 6.12
C LEU A 265 23.92 11.24 5.52
N PRO A 266 25.02 11.95 5.18
CA PRO A 266 25.18 13.40 5.32
C PRO A 266 24.50 14.21 4.21
N PHE A 267 24.25 13.65 3.03
CA PHE A 267 23.84 14.42 1.83
C PHE A 267 22.45 14.09 1.26
N GLY A 268 21.81 13.01 1.72
CA GLY A 268 20.54 12.56 1.17
C GLY A 268 19.39 13.56 1.34
N PHE A 269 19.41 14.38 2.41
CA PHE A 269 18.42 15.41 2.66
C PHE A 269 18.32 16.43 1.51
N MET A 270 19.39 16.64 0.73
CA MET A 270 19.36 17.53 -0.43
C MET A 270 18.37 17.06 -1.52
N HIS A 271 18.20 15.75 -1.69
CA HIS A 271 17.18 15.21 -2.59
C HIS A 271 15.77 15.48 -2.07
N LEU A 272 15.55 15.41 -0.75
CA LEU A 272 14.27 15.73 -0.13
C LEU A 272 13.90 17.22 -0.27
N LEU A 273 14.89 18.11 -0.15
CA LEU A 273 14.71 19.55 -0.41
C LEU A 273 14.33 19.81 -1.87
N ASN A 274 14.95 19.07 -2.80
CA ASN A 274 14.68 19.15 -4.23
C ASN A 274 13.48 18.30 -4.70
N ARG A 275 12.69 17.70 -3.79
CA ARG A 275 11.64 16.73 -4.14
C ARG A 275 10.65 17.22 -5.19
N LYS A 276 10.27 18.50 -5.15
CA LYS A 276 9.33 19.10 -6.12
C LYS A 276 9.84 19.06 -7.57
N LYS A 277 11.15 18.96 -7.79
CA LYS A 277 11.77 18.82 -9.11
C LYS A 277 11.98 17.36 -9.51
N ILE A 278 11.89 16.44 -8.56
CA ILE A 278 12.19 15.01 -8.74
C ILE A 278 10.91 14.21 -8.93
N ILE A 279 9.88 14.52 -8.12
CA ILE A 279 8.63 13.78 -8.12
C ILE A 279 7.76 14.30 -9.27
N ASN A 280 7.41 13.38 -10.16
CA ASN A 280 6.57 13.63 -11.33
C ASN A 280 5.49 12.55 -11.51
N ARG A 281 5.24 11.74 -10.48
CA ARG A 281 4.17 10.75 -10.44
C ARG A 281 3.53 10.68 -9.07
N ALA A 282 2.28 10.25 -9.01
CA ALA A 282 1.51 10.15 -7.77
C ALA A 282 0.83 8.78 -7.64
N ARG A 283 0.43 8.41 -6.43
CA ARG A 283 -0.35 7.22 -6.16
C ARG A 283 -1.65 7.60 -5.47
N LEU A 284 -2.77 7.00 -5.84
CA LEU A 284 -4.07 7.11 -5.16
C LEU A 284 -4.32 5.83 -4.33
N PRO A 285 -3.77 5.71 -3.10
CA PRO A 285 -4.02 4.57 -2.22
C PRO A 285 -5.40 4.59 -1.56
N ILE A 286 -6.01 5.76 -1.41
CA ILE A 286 -7.24 5.92 -0.64
C ILE A 286 -8.27 6.66 -1.50
N LEU A 287 -9.35 5.96 -1.87
CA LEU A 287 -10.54 6.52 -2.50
C LEU A 287 -11.78 5.87 -1.89
N GLY A 288 -12.55 6.65 -1.13
CA GLY A 288 -13.60 6.12 -0.28
C GLY A 288 -14.86 6.96 -0.32
N VAL A 289 -16.00 6.29 -0.39
CA VAL A 289 -17.33 6.90 -0.28
C VAL A 289 -18.04 6.24 0.88
N LEU A 290 -18.64 7.06 1.75
CA LEU A 290 -19.50 6.57 2.82
C LEU A 290 -20.59 5.64 2.26
N PRO A 291 -20.91 4.52 2.94
CA PRO A 291 -21.81 3.50 2.41
C PRO A 291 -23.15 4.01 1.87
N GLU A 292 -23.79 4.93 2.59
CA GLU A 292 -25.07 5.59 2.28
C GLU A 292 -25.04 6.50 1.04
N TYR A 293 -23.84 6.87 0.58
CA TYR A 293 -23.60 7.74 -0.58
C TYR A 293 -22.99 7.01 -1.78
N ARG A 294 -22.78 5.68 -1.70
CA ARG A 294 -22.28 4.86 -2.81
C ARG A 294 -23.23 4.88 -4.00
N GLN A 295 -22.71 4.54 -5.19
CA GLN A 295 -23.45 4.50 -6.47
C GLN A 295 -24.00 5.86 -6.94
N ARG A 296 -23.59 6.97 -6.29
CA ARG A 296 -23.89 8.34 -6.74
C ARG A 296 -22.84 8.91 -7.69
N GLY A 297 -21.68 8.25 -7.81
CA GLY A 297 -20.59 8.65 -8.70
C GLY A 297 -19.65 9.71 -8.12
N PHE A 298 -19.64 9.92 -6.81
CA PHE A 298 -18.75 10.88 -6.15
C PHE A 298 -17.27 10.52 -6.35
N GLU A 299 -16.95 9.24 -6.41
CA GLU A 299 -15.62 8.74 -6.76
C GLU A 299 -15.13 9.26 -8.12
N LEU A 300 -16.02 9.36 -9.13
CA LEU A 300 -15.67 9.88 -10.45
C LEU A 300 -15.34 11.37 -10.40
N VAL A 301 -16.08 12.12 -9.58
CA VAL A 301 -15.84 13.54 -9.33
C VAL A 301 -14.47 13.76 -8.70
N MET A 302 -14.11 12.93 -7.72
CA MET A 302 -12.82 13.02 -7.04
C MET A 302 -11.66 12.66 -7.95
N ILE A 303 -11.77 11.58 -8.75
CA ILE A 303 -10.72 11.18 -9.70
C ILE A 303 -10.51 12.29 -10.74
N ASP A 304 -11.59 12.85 -11.30
CA ASP A 304 -11.51 13.95 -12.28
C ASP A 304 -10.88 15.22 -11.68
N GLU A 305 -11.20 15.56 -10.43
CA GLU A 305 -10.57 16.71 -9.74
C GLU A 305 -9.08 16.47 -9.46
N ILE A 306 -8.69 15.28 -9.01
CA ILE A 306 -7.27 14.92 -8.82
C ILE A 306 -6.51 15.01 -10.15
N ALA A 307 -7.11 14.50 -11.24
CA ALA A 307 -6.55 14.58 -12.58
C ALA A 307 -6.27 16.02 -12.98
N LYS A 308 -7.30 16.88 -12.91
CA LYS A 308 -7.24 18.28 -13.33
C LYS A 308 -6.25 19.11 -12.52
N ARG A 309 -6.19 18.88 -11.20
CA ARG A 309 -5.27 19.58 -10.29
C ARG A 309 -3.84 19.06 -10.40
N GLY A 310 -3.68 17.76 -10.62
CA GLY A 310 -2.37 17.09 -10.64
C GLY A 310 -1.63 17.14 -11.97
N GLN A 311 -2.33 17.23 -13.11
CA GLN A 311 -1.75 17.09 -14.45
C GLN A 311 -0.56 18.01 -14.78
N ALA A 312 -0.46 19.17 -14.12
CA ALA A 312 0.65 20.10 -14.32
C ALA A 312 1.97 19.64 -13.64
N THR A 313 1.88 18.76 -12.64
CA THR A 313 3.01 18.28 -11.83
C THR A 313 3.26 16.79 -12.01
N TYR A 314 2.21 15.99 -12.10
CA TYR A 314 2.27 14.53 -12.17
C TYR A 314 1.92 14.06 -13.58
N HIS A 315 2.87 13.42 -14.25
CA HIS A 315 2.67 12.84 -15.57
C HIS A 315 2.00 11.47 -15.47
N GLU A 316 2.41 10.67 -14.49
CA GLU A 316 1.86 9.33 -14.23
C GLU A 316 1.09 9.29 -12.91
N ALA A 317 0.09 8.42 -12.85
CA ALA A 317 -0.50 8.03 -11.57
C ALA A 317 -0.80 6.54 -11.50
N GLU A 318 -0.87 6.04 -10.28
CA GLU A 318 -1.14 4.65 -9.96
C GLU A 318 -2.30 4.55 -8.95
N CYS A 319 -3.17 3.55 -9.10
CA CYS A 319 -4.18 3.20 -8.11
C CYS A 319 -4.17 1.70 -7.79
N SER A 320 -3.80 1.40 -6.54
CA SER A 320 -3.71 0.08 -5.94
C SER A 320 -3.97 0.18 -4.44
N TRP A 321 -4.26 -0.90 -3.74
CA TRP A 321 -4.55 -2.23 -4.26
C TRP A 321 -6.04 -2.38 -4.54
N ILE A 322 -6.39 -2.82 -5.74
CA ILE A 322 -7.76 -3.16 -6.09
C ILE A 322 -7.89 -4.68 -6.05
N LEU A 323 -8.84 -5.21 -5.28
CA LEU A 323 -9.07 -6.66 -5.21
C LEU A 323 -9.45 -7.21 -6.59
N GLU A 324 -8.96 -8.40 -6.93
CA GLU A 324 -9.26 -9.06 -8.21
C GLU A 324 -10.75 -9.26 -8.47
N ASP A 325 -11.55 -9.42 -7.42
CA ASP A 325 -13.00 -9.62 -7.44
C ASP A 325 -13.80 -8.33 -7.29
N ASN A 326 -13.15 -7.16 -7.22
CA ASN A 326 -13.81 -5.86 -7.26
C ASN A 326 -14.12 -5.44 -8.71
N ASP A 327 -14.98 -6.23 -9.35
CA ASP A 327 -15.42 -6.09 -10.73
C ASP A 327 -15.88 -4.67 -11.10
N PRO A 328 -16.72 -3.99 -10.29
CA PRO A 328 -17.16 -2.62 -10.59
C PRO A 328 -15.99 -1.63 -10.65
N MET A 329 -15.04 -1.73 -9.71
CA MET A 329 -13.88 -0.84 -9.67
C MET A 329 -12.91 -1.14 -10.81
N ASN A 330 -12.58 -2.42 -11.04
CA ASN A 330 -11.66 -2.83 -12.11
C ASN A 330 -12.18 -2.42 -13.51
N LYS A 331 -13.47 -2.65 -13.79
CA LYS A 331 -14.10 -2.23 -15.05
C LYS A 331 -14.18 -0.70 -15.16
N GLY A 332 -14.49 -0.02 -14.06
CA GLY A 332 -14.53 1.44 -13.98
C GLY A 332 -13.18 2.06 -14.34
N ILE A 333 -12.10 1.60 -13.69
CA ILE A 333 -10.74 2.08 -13.93
C ILE A 333 -10.30 1.77 -15.37
N ALA A 334 -10.50 0.54 -15.86
CA ALA A 334 -10.18 0.17 -17.23
C ALA A 334 -10.87 1.08 -18.26
N ALA A 335 -12.14 1.42 -18.04
CA ALA A 335 -12.91 2.30 -18.93
C ALA A 335 -12.42 3.75 -18.97
N THR A 336 -11.57 4.17 -18.04
CA THR A 336 -10.93 5.50 -18.05
C THR A 336 -9.61 5.55 -18.82
N GLY A 337 -9.15 4.42 -19.38
CA GLY A 337 -7.91 4.34 -20.14
C GLY A 337 -6.68 3.95 -19.31
N ALA A 338 -6.87 3.55 -18.05
CA ALA A 338 -5.79 2.98 -17.25
C ALA A 338 -5.37 1.61 -17.77
N SER A 339 -4.09 1.29 -17.61
CA SER A 339 -3.53 -0.03 -17.89
C SER A 339 -3.33 -0.82 -16.60
N LEU A 340 -3.78 -2.07 -16.56
CA LEU A 340 -3.41 -3.01 -15.49
C LEU A 340 -1.95 -3.39 -15.71
N TYR A 341 -1.04 -2.73 -15.00
CA TYR A 341 0.39 -2.85 -15.27
C TYR A 341 1.10 -3.79 -14.30
N LYS A 342 0.56 -3.97 -13.09
CA LYS A 342 1.16 -4.80 -12.06
C LYS A 342 0.10 -5.54 -11.23
N THR A 343 0.44 -6.74 -10.79
CA THR A 343 -0.37 -7.59 -9.93
C THR A 343 0.49 -8.09 -8.77
N TYR A 344 -0.09 -8.07 -7.57
CA TYR A 344 0.48 -8.65 -6.37
C TYR A 344 -0.35 -9.85 -5.93
N ARG A 345 0.30 -10.95 -5.53
CA ARG A 345 -0.36 -12.18 -5.13
C ARG A 345 -0.05 -12.50 -3.67
N ILE A 346 -1.12 -12.78 -2.93
CA ILE A 346 -1.05 -13.33 -1.58
C ILE A 346 -1.23 -14.83 -1.70
N PHE A 347 -0.46 -15.54 -0.91
CA PHE A 347 -0.43 -16.99 -0.79
C PHE A 347 -0.90 -17.45 0.59
N GLN A 348 -1.40 -18.68 0.66
CA GLN A 348 -1.80 -19.32 1.91
C GLN A 348 -1.48 -20.81 1.88
N LYS A 349 -1.13 -21.36 3.05
CA LYS A 349 -0.95 -22.80 3.28
C LYS A 349 -1.70 -23.22 4.55
N ALA A 350 -2.42 -24.34 4.49
CA ALA A 350 -2.99 -24.98 5.68
C ALA A 350 -1.88 -25.71 6.45
N LEU A 351 -1.93 -25.68 7.78
CA LEU A 351 -0.85 -26.17 8.65
C LEU A 351 -1.09 -27.58 9.21
#